data_AF-A0A517DYE4-F1
#
_entry.id   AF-A0A517DYE4-F1
#
_cell.length_a   1.000
_cell.length_b   1.000
_cell.length_c   1.000
_cell.angle_alpha   90.00
_cell.angle_beta   90.00
_cell.angle_gamma   90.00
#
_symmetry.space_group_name_H-M   'P 1'
#
loop_
_entity.id
_entity.type
_entity.pdbx_description
1 polymer ?
#
loop_
_entity_poly.entity_id
_entity_poly.type
_entity_poly.pdbx_seq_one_letter_code
_entity_poly.pdbx_strand_id
1 'polypeptide(L)'
;MNKKKSTKIKIAVAVIVCTVIALVLIFNSAFGSMFSFIGNQYRNWEIGRLATTDLSNITVDTIRIGSNLEDVDLAAYQASNRFRNSGGDHAYYFDELILDVDDNKVSYIFAFDEDVLLNINGNKDISTIEEISGLLGENYLAKTEDREQRLIKHIYYDKEIRVVAEIVYSDYDGEFVWIALWR
;
A
#
# COMPACT_ATOMS: atom_id res chain seq x y z
N MET A 1 -37.62 13.49 28.51
CA MET A 1 -36.24 13.08 28.86
C MET A 1 -35.43 12.71 27.60
N ASN A 2 -34.67 13.68 27.10
CA ASN A 2 -33.29 13.62 26.56
C ASN A 2 -32.79 12.52 25.58
N LYS A 3 -33.49 12.27 24.46
CA LYS A 3 -32.89 11.54 23.31
C LYS A 3 -31.62 12.22 22.75
N LYS A 4 -31.57 13.57 22.76
CA LYS A 4 -30.46 14.37 22.20
C LYS A 4 -29.13 14.20 22.96
N LYS A 5 -29.18 13.89 24.26
CA LYS A 5 -27.99 13.70 25.11
C LYS A 5 -27.37 12.31 24.88
N SER A 6 -28.20 11.29 24.61
CA SER A 6 -27.74 9.92 24.31
C SER A 6 -26.98 9.84 22.97
N THR A 7 -27.45 10.53 21.93
CA THR A 7 -26.77 10.54 20.61
C THR A 7 -25.42 11.24 20.66
N LYS A 8 -25.31 12.37 21.39
CA LYS A 8 -24.03 13.08 21.55
C LYS A 8 -22.98 12.24 22.30
N ILE A 9 -23.40 11.46 23.29
CA ILE A 9 -22.51 10.56 24.04
C ILE A 9 -22.02 9.42 23.15
N LYS A 10 -22.90 8.83 22.32
CA LYS A 10 -22.51 7.77 21.38
C LYS A 10 -21.50 8.24 20.32
N ILE A 11 -21.70 9.45 19.78
CA ILE A 11 -20.76 10.05 18.81
C ILE A 11 -19.42 10.37 19.48
N ALA A 12 -19.42 10.93 20.69
CA ALA A 12 -18.19 11.22 21.42
C ALA A 12 -17.40 9.95 21.75
N VAL A 13 -18.08 8.85 22.14
CA VAL A 13 -17.44 7.56 22.41
C VAL A 13 -16.86 6.95 21.14
N ALA A 14 -17.56 7.00 20.01
CA ALA A 14 -17.06 6.48 18.74
C ALA A 14 -15.81 7.25 18.26
N VAL A 15 -15.81 8.59 18.36
CA VAL A 15 -14.65 9.42 17.99
C VAL A 15 -13.44 9.14 18.89
N ILE A 16 -13.66 8.94 20.19
CA ILE A 16 -12.58 8.59 21.14
C ILE A 16 -12.04 7.19 20.87
N VAL A 17 -12.88 6.22 20.52
CA VAL A 17 -12.43 4.85 20.20
C VAL A 17 -11.62 4.83 18.91
N CYS A 18 -12.06 5.52 17.84
CA CYS A 18 -11.30 5.61 16.59
C CYS A 18 -9.96 6.34 16.76
N THR A 19 -9.92 7.43 17.55
CA THR A 19 -8.66 8.16 17.80
C THR A 19 -7.68 7.37 18.67
N VAL A 20 -8.17 6.54 19.61
CA VAL A 20 -7.31 5.66 20.40
C VAL A 20 -6.76 4.50 19.56
N ILE A 21 -7.54 3.94 18.63
CA ILE A 21 -7.05 2.91 17.69
C ILE A 21 -5.98 3.50 16.75
N ALA A 22 -6.23 4.69 16.19
CA ALA A 22 -5.25 5.39 15.35
C ALA A 22 -3.94 5.69 16.11
N LEU A 23 -4.02 6.12 17.37
CA LEU A 23 -2.82 6.35 18.19
C LEU A 23 -2.08 5.06 18.57
N VAL A 24 -2.78 3.94 18.76
CA VAL A 24 -2.15 2.63 19.01
C VAL A 24 -1.44 2.11 17.75
N LEU A 25 -1.92 2.43 16.55
CA LEU A 25 -1.22 2.11 15.29
C LEU A 25 0.04 2.96 15.11
N ILE A 26 -0.01 4.26 15.42
CA ILE A 26 1.14 5.18 15.28
C ILE A 26 2.28 4.87 16.28
N PHE A 27 1.96 4.36 17.48
CA PHE A 27 2.95 4.09 18.54
C PHE A 27 3.29 2.60 18.74
N ASN A 28 2.78 1.70 17.91
CA ASN A 28 3.17 0.31 18.01
C ASN A 28 4.58 0.12 17.44
N SER A 29 5.46 -0.54 18.19
CA SER A 29 6.77 -0.98 17.70
C SER A 29 6.67 -1.89 16.46
N ALA A 30 5.46 -2.36 16.13
CA ALA A 30 5.13 -3.07 14.91
C ALA A 30 5.26 -2.20 13.63
N PHE A 31 5.08 -0.87 13.73
CA PHE A 31 5.36 0.04 12.61
C PHE A 31 6.86 0.17 12.34
N GLY A 32 7.69 0.09 13.39
CA GLY A 32 9.15 0.01 13.26
C GLY A 32 9.62 -1.30 12.62
N SER A 33 8.92 -2.41 12.87
CA SER A 33 9.19 -3.68 12.19
C SER A 33 8.69 -3.70 10.74
N MET A 34 7.58 -3.03 10.41
CA MET A 34 7.05 -2.88 9.05
C MET A 34 8.11 -2.36 8.07
N PHE A 35 8.92 -1.37 8.48
CA PHE A 35 10.02 -0.84 7.64
C PHE A 35 11.34 -1.61 7.75
N SER A 36 11.51 -2.47 8.76
CA SER A 36 12.54 -3.52 8.71
C SER A 36 12.16 -4.68 7.78
N PHE A 37 10.88 -4.76 7.39
CA PHE A 37 10.25 -5.90 6.71
C PHE A 37 10.00 -5.69 5.20
N ILE A 38 10.08 -4.45 4.70
CA ILE A 38 10.25 -4.18 3.24
C ILE A 38 11.58 -4.81 2.72
N GLY A 39 12.40 -5.37 3.62
CA GLY A 39 13.39 -6.41 3.33
C GLY A 39 12.78 -7.77 2.94
N ASN A 40 12.18 -7.81 1.76
CA ASN A 40 12.22 -8.91 0.79
C ASN A 40 12.33 -10.36 1.36
N GLN A 41 11.22 -10.91 1.88
CA GLN A 41 11.08 -12.34 2.23
C GLN A 41 10.58 -13.19 1.03
N TYR A 42 11.05 -12.90 -0.18
CA TYR A 42 10.84 -13.78 -1.33
C TYR A 42 12.13 -13.96 -2.11
N ARG A 43 12.30 -15.16 -2.67
CA ARG A 43 13.47 -15.45 -3.50
C ARG A 43 13.10 -15.03 -4.92
N ASN A 44 13.89 -14.18 -5.57
CA ASN A 44 13.61 -13.64 -6.92
C ASN A 44 13.15 -14.70 -7.97
N TRP A 45 13.56 -15.97 -7.82
CA TRP A 45 13.13 -17.05 -8.70
C TRP A 45 11.65 -17.42 -8.57
N GLU A 46 11.01 -17.21 -7.42
CA GLU A 46 9.58 -17.48 -7.19
C GLU A 46 8.74 -16.55 -8.06
N ILE A 47 9.04 -15.24 -8.01
CA ILE A 47 8.42 -14.22 -8.86
C ILE A 47 8.67 -14.52 -10.34
N GLY A 48 9.91 -14.87 -10.70
CA GLY A 48 10.27 -15.18 -12.09
C GLY A 48 9.46 -16.33 -12.72
N ARG A 49 8.88 -17.23 -11.90
CA ARG A 49 8.05 -18.35 -12.33
C ARG A 49 6.56 -18.03 -12.47
N LEU A 50 6.09 -16.92 -11.92
CA LEU A 50 4.69 -16.51 -12.06
C LEU A 50 4.30 -16.38 -13.54
N ALA A 51 3.05 -16.67 -13.85
CA ALA A 51 2.50 -16.26 -15.15
C ALA A 51 2.47 -14.73 -15.20
N THR A 52 2.59 -14.16 -16.40
CA THR A 52 2.54 -12.71 -16.53
C THR A 52 1.14 -12.21 -16.18
N THR A 53 1.07 -11.10 -15.45
CA THR A 53 -0.15 -10.35 -15.18
C THR A 53 0.04 -8.96 -15.77
N ASP A 54 -0.94 -8.42 -16.47
CA ASP A 54 -0.86 -7.07 -17.02
C ASP A 54 -0.97 -6.04 -15.88
N LEU A 55 0.13 -5.34 -15.62
CA LEU A 55 0.22 -4.27 -14.63
C LEU A 55 0.42 -2.91 -15.30
N SER A 56 0.23 -2.79 -16.62
CA SER A 56 0.48 -1.56 -17.37
C SER A 56 -0.46 -0.40 -17.01
N ASN A 57 -1.61 -0.73 -16.41
CA ASN A 57 -2.68 0.21 -16.03
C ASN A 57 -2.98 0.19 -14.52
N ILE A 58 -1.94 -0.05 -13.70
CA ILE A 58 -1.98 0.21 -12.26
C ILE A 58 -1.37 1.58 -11.95
N THR A 59 -2.08 2.40 -11.19
CA THR A 59 -1.57 3.68 -10.67
C THR A 59 -1.89 3.82 -9.20
N VAL A 60 -0.97 4.45 -8.48
CA VAL A 60 -1.23 5.03 -7.16
C VAL A 60 -1.43 6.53 -7.38
N ASP A 61 -2.62 7.03 -7.03
CA ASP A 61 -3.17 8.28 -7.55
C ASP A 61 -3.11 8.34 -9.08
N THR A 62 -2.21 9.15 -9.63
CA THR A 62 -1.93 9.28 -11.06
C THR A 62 -0.54 8.76 -11.43
N ILE A 63 0.21 8.22 -10.48
CA ILE A 63 1.61 7.80 -10.64
C ILE A 63 1.65 6.30 -10.96
N ARG A 64 2.39 5.94 -12.01
CA ARG A 64 2.77 4.55 -12.33
C ARG A 64 4.28 4.39 -12.38
N ILE A 65 4.75 3.15 -12.23
CA ILE A 65 6.15 2.80 -12.50
C ILE A 65 6.51 3.18 -13.93
N GLY A 66 7.68 3.80 -14.10
CA GLY A 66 8.20 4.29 -15.37
C GLY A 66 7.71 5.68 -15.79
N SER A 67 6.84 6.34 -15.02
CA SER A 67 6.47 7.76 -15.25
C SER A 67 7.70 8.65 -15.10
N ASN A 68 7.82 9.70 -15.92
CA ASN A 68 8.86 10.69 -15.67
C ASN A 68 8.53 11.44 -14.39
N LEU A 69 9.54 11.67 -13.56
CA LEU A 69 9.37 12.41 -12.32
C LEU A 69 8.86 13.83 -12.55
N GLU A 70 9.27 14.47 -13.65
CA GLU A 70 8.83 15.82 -14.04
C GLU A 70 7.32 15.91 -14.30
N ASP A 71 6.67 14.80 -14.63
CA ASP A 71 5.22 14.72 -14.85
C ASP A 71 4.45 14.48 -13.54
N VAL A 72 5.14 14.23 -12.42
CA VAL A 72 4.54 13.98 -11.11
C VAL A 72 4.46 15.29 -10.33
N ASP A 73 3.25 15.67 -9.90
CA ASP A 73 3.04 16.83 -9.03
C ASP A 73 3.43 16.52 -7.58
N LEU A 74 4.74 16.53 -7.30
CA LEU A 74 5.27 16.28 -5.95
C LEU A 74 4.79 17.30 -4.91
N ALA A 75 4.31 18.48 -5.34
CA ALA A 75 3.79 19.50 -4.44
C ALA A 75 2.41 19.15 -3.87
N ALA A 76 1.73 18.14 -4.43
CA ALA A 76 0.48 17.62 -3.91
C ALA A 76 0.66 16.81 -2.61
N TYR A 77 1.88 16.39 -2.28
CA TYR A 77 2.18 15.48 -1.17
C TYR A 77 2.90 16.18 -0.01
N GLN A 78 2.65 15.72 1.21
CA GLN A 78 3.23 16.30 2.42
C GLN A 78 4.53 15.60 2.80
N ALA A 79 5.66 16.31 2.85
CA ALA A 79 6.94 15.71 3.25
C ALA A 79 6.88 15.05 4.64
N SER A 80 7.39 13.84 4.76
CA SER A 80 7.19 13.02 5.95
C SER A 80 8.38 12.96 6.90
N ASN A 81 8.05 12.83 8.19
CA ASN A 81 8.97 12.33 9.22
C ASN A 81 8.60 10.91 9.72
N ARG A 82 7.48 10.33 9.24
CA ARG A 82 6.96 8.99 9.61
C ARG A 82 7.91 7.90 9.14
N PHE A 83 8.40 8.04 7.92
CA PHE A 83 9.32 7.12 7.28
C PHE A 83 10.76 7.51 7.63
N ARG A 84 11.21 7.19 8.85
CA ARG A 84 12.63 7.35 9.19
C ARG A 84 13.44 6.33 8.39
N ASN A 85 14.33 6.84 7.54
CA ASN A 85 15.30 6.10 6.76
C ASN A 85 16.10 5.12 7.66
N SER A 86 15.65 3.88 7.75
CA SER A 86 16.25 2.82 8.57
C SER A 86 16.82 1.66 7.75
N GLY A 87 17.02 1.85 6.43
CA GLY A 87 17.76 0.87 5.63
C GLY A 87 17.66 0.96 4.10
N GLY A 88 16.90 1.90 3.53
CA GLY A 88 16.79 2.07 2.09
C GLY A 88 16.77 3.55 1.72
N ASP A 89 17.74 3.99 0.91
CA ASP A 89 17.80 5.36 0.41
C ASP A 89 16.80 5.52 -0.75
N HIS A 90 15.54 5.81 -0.42
CA HIS A 90 14.55 6.22 -1.42
C HIS A 90 14.61 7.73 -1.64
N ALA A 91 14.35 8.17 -2.86
CA ALA A 91 14.48 9.58 -3.23
C ALA A 91 13.47 10.51 -2.51
N TYR A 92 12.24 10.06 -2.25
CA TYR A 92 11.17 10.90 -1.69
C TYR A 92 10.33 10.18 -0.64
N TYR A 93 10.09 10.86 0.49
CA TYR A 93 9.24 10.38 1.57
C TYR A 93 8.14 11.42 1.85
N PHE A 94 6.89 11.04 1.59
CA PHE A 94 5.70 11.81 1.89
C PHE A 94 4.83 11.06 2.89
N ASP A 95 3.96 11.76 3.62
CA ASP A 95 3.13 11.14 4.65
C ASP A 95 2.18 10.10 4.04
N GLU A 96 1.79 10.36 2.79
CA GLU A 96 0.90 9.53 1.99
C GLU A 96 1.60 8.38 1.27
N LEU A 97 2.83 8.61 0.78
CA LEU A 97 3.54 7.64 -0.05
C LEU A 97 5.07 7.81 -0.05
N ILE A 98 5.78 6.76 -0.47
CA ILE A 98 7.22 6.76 -0.71
C ILE A 98 7.46 6.57 -2.20
N LEU A 99 8.38 7.34 -2.78
CA LEU A 99 8.83 7.17 -4.17
C LEU A 99 10.34 6.96 -4.22
N ASP A 100 10.74 6.14 -5.19
CA ASP A 100 12.11 6.12 -5.67
C ASP A 100 12.18 6.36 -7.18
N VAL A 101 13.33 6.83 -7.64
CA VAL A 101 13.52 7.30 -9.01
C VAL A 101 14.85 6.78 -9.55
N ASP A 102 14.79 6.16 -10.73
CA ASP A 102 15.95 5.74 -11.52
C ASP A 102 15.89 6.41 -12.90
N ASP A 103 16.97 7.05 -13.33
CA ASP A 103 17.05 7.79 -14.61
C ASP A 103 15.85 8.71 -14.87
N ASN A 104 15.50 9.54 -13.87
CA ASN A 104 14.35 10.45 -13.89
C ASN A 104 12.97 9.77 -14.04
N LYS A 105 12.89 8.46 -13.83
CA LYS A 105 11.65 7.68 -13.90
C LYS A 105 11.33 7.03 -12.57
N VAL A 106 10.06 7.04 -12.19
CA VAL A 106 9.59 6.37 -10.97
C VAL A 106 9.90 4.88 -11.05
N SER A 107 10.71 4.38 -10.12
CA SER A 107 11.18 2.99 -10.06
C SER A 107 10.57 2.22 -8.89
N TYR A 108 10.04 2.93 -7.89
CA TYR A 108 9.39 2.37 -6.71
C TYR A 108 8.25 3.29 -6.25
N ILE A 109 7.16 2.68 -5.79
CA ILE A 109 6.05 3.36 -5.12
C ILE A 109 5.64 2.49 -3.94
N PHE A 110 5.45 3.08 -2.77
CA PHE A 110 4.78 2.45 -1.63
C PHE A 110 3.73 3.41 -1.07
N ALA A 111 2.54 2.89 -0.75
CA ALA A 111 1.48 3.70 -0.16
C ALA A 111 0.46 2.84 0.61
N PHE A 112 -0.17 3.44 1.62
CA PHE A 112 -1.29 2.86 2.37
C PHE A 112 -2.61 3.18 1.69
N ASP A 113 -3.58 2.25 1.74
CA ASP A 113 -4.92 2.46 1.16
C ASP A 113 -5.61 3.74 1.67
N GLU A 114 -5.46 4.03 2.97
CA GLU A 114 -6.11 5.19 3.60
C GLU A 114 -5.59 6.54 3.11
N ASP A 115 -4.42 6.56 2.47
CA ASP A 115 -3.68 7.78 2.15
C ASP A 115 -3.71 8.14 0.64
N VAL A 116 -4.02 7.18 -0.24
CA VAL A 116 -3.94 7.36 -1.70
C VAL A 116 -5.06 6.64 -2.45
N LEU A 117 -5.29 7.03 -3.70
CA LEU A 117 -6.24 6.34 -4.57
C LEU A 117 -5.56 5.25 -5.41
N LEU A 118 -5.82 3.98 -5.09
CA LEU A 118 -5.43 2.87 -5.98
C LEU A 118 -6.36 2.82 -7.20
N ASN A 119 -5.78 2.74 -8.39
CA ASN A 119 -6.51 2.54 -9.63
C ASN A 119 -5.94 1.34 -10.40
N ILE A 120 -6.79 0.35 -10.67
CA ILE A 120 -6.45 -0.83 -11.45
C ILE A 120 -7.41 -0.91 -12.63
N ASN A 121 -6.88 -0.86 -13.85
CA ASN A 121 -7.67 -1.00 -15.07
C ASN A 121 -8.82 0.01 -15.20
N GLY A 122 -8.65 1.21 -14.62
CA GLY A 122 -9.66 2.27 -14.59
C GLY A 122 -10.66 2.18 -13.43
N ASN A 123 -10.59 1.13 -12.60
CA ASN A 123 -11.40 1.00 -11.40
C ASN A 123 -10.69 1.62 -10.19
N LYS A 124 -11.40 2.47 -9.46
CA LYS A 124 -10.90 3.32 -8.37
C LYS A 124 -11.55 3.03 -7.02
N ASP A 125 -12.65 2.27 -7.01
CA ASP A 125 -13.40 1.93 -5.82
C ASP A 125 -12.98 0.53 -5.37
N ILE A 126 -11.70 0.38 -5.04
CA ILE A 126 -11.08 -0.91 -4.68
C ILE A 126 -10.85 -0.92 -3.18
N SER A 127 -11.50 -1.83 -2.48
CA SER A 127 -11.42 -1.91 -1.00
C SER A 127 -10.94 -3.27 -0.52
N THR A 128 -11.01 -4.29 -1.40
CA THR A 128 -10.75 -5.68 -1.00
C THR A 128 -9.82 -6.41 -1.96
N ILE A 129 -9.17 -7.45 -1.43
CA ILE A 129 -8.35 -8.33 -2.26
C ILE A 129 -9.16 -9.09 -3.32
N GLU A 130 -10.42 -9.41 -3.06
CA GLU A 130 -11.28 -10.09 -4.03
C GLU A 130 -11.52 -9.23 -5.27
N GLU A 131 -11.74 -7.92 -5.09
CA GLU A 131 -11.85 -6.96 -6.20
C GLU A 131 -10.53 -6.86 -6.98
N ILE A 132 -9.40 -6.79 -6.27
CA ILE A 132 -8.07 -6.73 -6.90
C ILE A 132 -7.80 -7.99 -7.72
N SER A 133 -8.02 -9.19 -7.15
CA SER A 133 -7.88 -10.46 -7.87
C SER A 133 -8.89 -10.58 -9.01
N GLY A 134 -10.10 -10.02 -8.88
CA GLY A 134 -11.07 -9.95 -9.98
C GLY A 134 -10.59 -9.10 -11.16
N LEU A 135 -9.77 -8.08 -10.91
CA LEU A 135 -9.22 -7.18 -11.93
C LEU A 135 -7.88 -7.66 -12.52
N LEU A 136 -7.02 -8.30 -11.70
CA LEU A 136 -5.68 -8.74 -12.08
C LEU A 136 -5.59 -10.24 -12.39
N GLY A 137 -6.59 -11.02 -11.99
CA GLY A 137 -6.62 -12.48 -12.09
C GLY A 137 -5.89 -13.19 -10.94
N GLU A 138 -5.81 -14.51 -11.04
CA GLU A 138 -5.31 -15.39 -9.97
C GLU A 138 -3.82 -15.78 -10.13
N ASN A 139 -3.09 -15.07 -11.00
CA ASN A 139 -1.69 -15.38 -11.34
C ASN A 139 -0.67 -14.80 -10.34
N TYR A 140 -1.00 -14.82 -9.05
CA TYR A 140 -0.19 -14.26 -7.98
C TYR A 140 0.50 -15.34 -7.13
N LEU A 141 1.52 -14.92 -6.39
CA LEU A 141 2.09 -15.68 -5.28
C LEU A 141 1.55 -15.12 -3.96
N ALA A 142 0.86 -15.95 -3.18
CA ALA A 142 0.40 -15.58 -1.84
C ALA A 142 1.44 -15.92 -0.76
N LYS A 143 1.68 -14.99 0.17
CA LYS A 143 2.57 -15.19 1.33
C LYS A 143 2.03 -14.49 2.57
N THR A 144 2.37 -15.03 3.75
CA THR A 144 2.16 -14.30 5.00
C THR A 144 3.11 -13.11 5.06
N GLU A 145 2.54 -11.93 5.32
CA GLU A 145 3.29 -10.70 5.55
C GLU A 145 3.55 -10.54 7.05
N ASP A 146 2.48 -10.42 7.83
CA ASP A 146 2.56 -10.36 9.29
C ASP A 146 1.50 -11.29 9.88
N ARG A 147 1.96 -12.38 10.50
CA ARG A 147 1.07 -13.38 11.09
C ARG A 147 0.32 -12.85 12.31
N GLU A 148 0.94 -11.99 13.12
CA GLU A 148 0.33 -11.46 14.34
C GLU A 148 -0.77 -10.45 14.01
N GLN A 149 -0.54 -9.64 12.98
CA GLN A 149 -1.50 -8.68 12.46
C GLN A 149 -2.46 -9.26 11.41
N ARG A 150 -2.32 -10.56 11.09
CA ARG A 150 -3.17 -11.26 10.12
C ARG A 150 -3.11 -10.66 8.71
N LEU A 151 -1.92 -10.22 8.31
CA LEU A 151 -1.65 -9.66 7.00
C LEU A 151 -1.08 -10.71 6.05
N ILE A 152 -1.67 -10.79 4.87
CA ILE A 152 -1.24 -11.64 3.75
C ILE A 152 -0.93 -10.72 2.58
N LYS A 153 -0.01 -11.15 1.71
CA LYS A 153 0.32 -10.45 0.48
C LYS A 153 0.11 -11.30 -0.75
N HIS A 154 -0.42 -10.68 -1.79
CA HIS A 154 -0.41 -11.19 -3.17
C HIS A 154 0.68 -10.48 -3.96
N ILE A 155 1.55 -11.26 -4.61
CA ILE A 155 2.63 -10.76 -5.45
C ILE A 155 2.29 -11.07 -6.90
N TYR A 156 2.12 -10.03 -7.72
CA TYR A 156 1.91 -10.12 -9.16
C TYR A 156 3.17 -9.71 -9.90
N TYR A 157 3.39 -10.29 -11.09
CA TYR A 157 4.52 -9.92 -11.93
C TYR A 157 4.11 -9.75 -13.39
N ASP A 158 4.41 -8.58 -13.92
CA ASP A 158 4.32 -8.29 -15.35
C ASP A 158 5.69 -8.49 -15.98
N LYS A 159 5.82 -9.53 -16.82
CA LYS A 159 7.07 -9.87 -17.49
C LYS A 159 7.40 -8.94 -18.65
N GLU A 160 6.39 -8.30 -19.25
CA GLU A 160 6.55 -7.47 -20.44
C GLU A 160 7.20 -6.15 -20.07
N ILE A 161 6.70 -5.50 -19.00
CA ILE A 161 7.24 -4.24 -18.49
C ILE A 161 8.21 -4.40 -17.32
N ARG A 162 8.34 -5.63 -16.79
CA ARG A 162 9.17 -6.01 -15.63
C ARG A 162 8.77 -5.28 -14.35
N VAL A 163 7.48 -5.18 -14.10
CA VAL A 163 6.94 -4.54 -12.89
C VAL A 163 6.40 -5.61 -11.96
N VAL A 164 6.68 -5.47 -10.67
CA VAL A 164 6.11 -6.29 -9.61
C VAL A 164 5.14 -5.44 -8.81
N ALA A 165 4.00 -6.03 -8.44
CA ALA A 165 3.08 -5.45 -7.48
C ALA A 165 2.95 -6.36 -6.25
N GLU A 166 3.20 -5.81 -5.07
CA GLU A 166 2.82 -6.40 -3.78
C GLU A 166 1.56 -5.71 -3.27
N ILE A 167 0.52 -6.50 -3.07
CA ILE A 167 -0.75 -6.07 -2.51
C ILE A 167 -0.90 -6.75 -1.17
N VAL A 168 -0.97 -5.97 -0.09
CA VAL A 168 -1.17 -6.49 1.26
C VAL A 168 -2.59 -6.24 1.71
N TYR A 169 -3.17 -7.25 2.33
CA TYR A 169 -4.55 -7.25 2.80
C TYR A 169 -4.68 -8.03 4.11
N SER A 170 -5.78 -7.79 4.83
CA SER A 170 -6.15 -8.49 6.04
C SER A 170 -6.82 -9.83 5.71
N ASP A 171 -6.34 -10.95 6.28
CA ASP A 171 -7.00 -12.27 6.12
C ASP A 171 -8.26 -12.43 6.97
N TYR A 172 -8.64 -11.41 7.74
CA TYR A 172 -9.85 -11.42 8.55
C TYR A 172 -11.10 -11.03 7.75
N ASP A 173 -10.99 -9.95 7.00
CA ASP A 173 -12.08 -9.27 6.28
C ASP A 173 -11.76 -9.06 4.80
N GLY A 174 -10.53 -9.33 4.36
CA GLY A 174 -10.11 -9.16 2.98
C GLY A 174 -9.79 -7.72 2.60
N GLU A 175 -9.80 -6.79 3.56
CA GLU A 175 -9.56 -5.37 3.31
C GLU A 175 -8.14 -5.13 2.83
N PHE A 176 -8.01 -4.34 1.76
CA PHE A 176 -6.73 -3.87 1.23
C PHE A 176 -6.09 -2.91 2.25
N VAL A 177 -4.78 -3.05 2.46
CA VAL A 177 -4.05 -2.28 3.49
C VAL A 177 -2.99 -1.38 2.87
N TRP A 178 -2.13 -1.92 2.02
CA TRP A 178 -1.09 -1.15 1.36
C TRP A 178 -0.57 -1.85 0.09
N ILE A 179 0.01 -1.05 -0.80
CA ILE A 179 0.61 -1.49 -2.06
C ILE A 179 2.07 -1.07 -2.14
N ALA A 180 2.90 -1.96 -2.70
CA ALA A 180 4.20 -1.59 -3.25
C ALA A 180 4.29 -1.98 -4.72
N LEU A 181 4.84 -1.07 -5.53
CA LEU A 181 5.15 -1.29 -6.94
C LEU A 181 6.63 -1.04 -7.16
N TRP A 182 7.30 -1.91 -7.92
CA TRP A 182 8.70 -1.66 -8.28
C TRP A 182 9.14 -2.39 -9.55
N ARG A 183 10.32 -2.01 -10.02
CA ARG A 183 11.00 -2.58 -11.18
C ARG A 183 12.37 -3.15 -10.83
#